data_AF-A0ABD2NIJ5-F1
#
_entry.id   AF-A0ABD2NIJ5-F1
#
_cell.length_a   1.000
_cell.length_b   1.000
_cell.length_c   1.000
_cell.angle_alpha   90.00
_cell.angle_beta   90.00
_cell.angle_gamma   90.00
#
_symmetry.space_group_name_H-M   'P 1'
#
loop_
_entity.id
_entity.type
_entity.pdbx_description
1 polymer ?
#
loop_
_entity_poly.entity_id
_entity_poly.type
_entity_poly.pdbx_seq_one_letter_code
_entity_poly.pdbx_strand_id
1 'polypeptide(L)'
;MEIPTESKRKFMEPSPTGPSSIKFIKSEDRESASAPLPDQHKCDRLVDTVFEQPGIRGQLIIYNAGSSDNPLVLLQNSLSVLELQCTIEQDFKTLGYNFCIGNEIICTSGNRKFDNKQEAKHELAKEALDTLRKDCFVLTRIRDHTDVKESDLVKSGNSVQSDSNFNKPGSMAHNMMLKMGWSGGGLGSKEQGRVDNVQVYENIERRGFGNKNILKEVTKILRDFSNSNKFTILAFDSSFTKTEREAIHKTARRLNLKSKSEGKGDDRRITVSRKINRWDIVRDLLKAGCESSSYILDVPENFRHMLK
;
A
#
# COMPACT_ATOMS: atom_id res chain seq x y z
N MET A 1 -9.14 30.79 -68.78
CA MET A 1 -9.62 31.40 -67.53
C MET A 1 -10.97 30.80 -67.24
N GLU A 2 -11.02 29.70 -66.48
CA GLU A 2 -12.26 29.21 -65.86
C GLU A 2 -11.86 28.56 -64.54
N ILE A 3 -12.44 29.07 -63.46
CA ILE A 3 -12.28 28.58 -62.10
C ILE A 3 -13.53 27.75 -61.80
N PRO A 4 -13.39 26.49 -61.32
CA PRO A 4 -14.48 25.82 -60.63
C PRO A 4 -14.14 25.62 -59.14
N THR A 5 -14.80 26.46 -58.34
CA THR A 5 -15.63 26.14 -57.16
C THR A 5 -15.22 25.02 -56.19
N GLU A 6 -15.08 25.46 -54.93
CA GLU A 6 -14.89 24.70 -53.69
C GLU A 6 -15.84 23.50 -53.52
N SER A 7 -15.23 22.32 -53.36
CA SER A 7 -15.89 21.12 -52.83
C SER A 7 -15.78 21.10 -51.30
N LYS A 8 -16.94 21.10 -50.64
CA LYS A 8 -17.12 21.04 -49.18
C LYS A 8 -16.41 19.81 -48.60
N ARG A 9 -15.43 20.05 -47.71
CA ARG A 9 -14.88 19.00 -46.82
C ARG A 9 -15.97 18.56 -45.84
N LYS A 10 -16.43 17.31 -45.99
CA LYS A 10 -17.19 16.59 -44.98
C LYS A 10 -16.30 16.42 -43.74
N PHE A 11 -16.67 17.05 -42.64
CA PHE A 11 -16.14 16.74 -41.31
C PHE A 11 -16.52 15.30 -40.98
N MET A 12 -15.50 14.45 -40.81
CA MET A 12 -15.65 13.08 -40.35
C MET A 12 -15.62 13.14 -38.81
N GLU A 13 -16.77 12.93 -38.18
CA GLU A 13 -16.85 12.83 -36.73
C GLU A 13 -16.08 11.59 -36.23
N PRO A 14 -15.30 11.69 -35.14
CA PRO A 14 -14.64 10.54 -34.56
C PRO A 14 -15.65 9.66 -33.82
N SER A 15 -15.67 8.38 -34.19
CA SER A 15 -16.40 7.30 -33.53
C SER A 15 -16.13 7.27 -32.01
N PRO A 16 -17.14 7.14 -31.14
CA PRO A 16 -16.93 6.96 -29.72
C PRO A 16 -16.48 5.52 -29.45
N THR A 17 -15.19 5.33 -29.22
CA THR A 17 -14.65 4.11 -28.61
C THR A 17 -15.03 4.12 -27.13
N GLY A 18 -16.10 3.41 -26.80
CA GLY A 18 -16.50 3.18 -25.42
C GLY A 18 -15.41 2.41 -24.66
N PRO A 19 -15.21 2.68 -23.36
CA PRO A 19 -14.27 1.93 -22.55
C PRO A 19 -14.73 0.47 -22.42
N SER A 20 -13.83 -0.44 -22.78
CA SER A 20 -13.99 -1.88 -22.55
C SER A 20 -14.24 -2.11 -21.06
N SER A 21 -15.47 -2.51 -20.74
CA SER A 21 -15.89 -2.82 -19.38
C SER A 21 -15.18 -4.09 -18.91
N ILE A 22 -14.18 -3.93 -18.04
CA ILE A 22 -13.66 -4.99 -17.20
C ILE A 22 -14.83 -5.47 -16.32
N LYS A 23 -15.29 -6.68 -16.58
CA LYS A 23 -16.34 -7.32 -15.78
C LYS A 23 -15.81 -7.56 -14.38
N PHE A 24 -16.21 -6.73 -13.42
CA PHE A 24 -16.12 -7.03 -12.01
C PHE A 24 -17.05 -8.21 -11.71
N ILE A 25 -16.48 -9.39 -11.54
CA ILE A 25 -17.18 -10.53 -10.97
C ILE A 25 -17.34 -10.21 -9.48
N LYS A 26 -18.59 -9.99 -9.05
CA LYS A 26 -18.98 -9.93 -7.63
C LYS A 26 -18.51 -11.22 -6.95
N SER A 27 -17.64 -11.09 -5.97
CA SER A 27 -17.28 -12.13 -5.02
C SER A 27 -18.32 -12.13 -3.89
N GLU A 28 -19.41 -12.85 -4.09
CA GLU A 28 -20.28 -13.29 -3.00
C GLU A 28 -20.37 -14.81 -3.08
N ASP A 29 -20.07 -15.43 -1.94
CA ASP A 29 -20.27 -16.83 -1.57
C ASP A 29 -19.43 -17.89 -2.30
N ARG A 30 -18.15 -17.97 -1.93
CA ARG A 30 -17.43 -19.25 -1.86
C ARG A 30 -17.20 -19.60 -0.40
N GLU A 31 -17.99 -20.53 0.10
CA GLU A 31 -17.73 -21.25 1.34
C GLU A 31 -16.28 -21.75 1.36
N SER A 32 -15.60 -21.42 2.45
CA SER A 32 -14.19 -21.70 2.71
C SER A 32 -13.94 -23.20 2.88
N ALA A 33 -13.65 -23.89 1.78
CA ALA A 33 -12.78 -25.05 1.83
C ALA A 33 -11.33 -24.52 1.97
N SER A 34 -10.91 -24.19 3.19
CA SER A 34 -9.51 -23.84 3.43
C SER A 34 -8.66 -25.08 3.16
N ALA A 35 -7.88 -25.06 2.08
CA ALA A 35 -6.82 -26.04 1.88
C ALA A 35 -5.97 -26.13 3.18
N PRO A 36 -5.54 -27.32 3.61
CA PRO A 36 -4.74 -27.45 4.82
C PRO A 36 -3.50 -26.56 4.67
N LEU A 37 -3.28 -25.70 5.67
CA LEU A 37 -2.11 -24.83 5.70
C LEU A 37 -0.86 -25.71 5.61
N PRO A 38 0.16 -25.31 4.82
CA PRO A 38 1.37 -26.11 4.68
C PRO A 38 2.06 -26.30 6.04
N ASP A 39 2.59 -27.49 6.26
CA ASP A 39 3.39 -27.79 7.46
C ASP A 39 4.55 -26.79 7.60
N GLN A 40 4.66 -26.16 8.76
CA GLN A 40 5.65 -25.15 9.10
C GLN A 40 7.08 -25.60 8.74
N HIS A 41 7.41 -26.87 9.02
CA HIS A 41 8.71 -27.45 8.72
C HIS A 41 8.96 -27.63 7.22
N LYS A 42 7.92 -27.78 6.40
CA LYS A 42 8.06 -27.83 4.94
C LYS A 42 8.32 -26.43 4.38
N CYS A 43 7.63 -25.41 4.88
CA CYS A 43 7.85 -24.01 4.50
C CYS A 43 9.28 -23.56 4.77
N ASP A 44 9.80 -23.81 5.98
CA ASP A 44 11.14 -23.37 6.35
C ASP A 44 12.20 -24.10 5.51
N ARG A 45 12.07 -25.43 5.32
CA ARG A 45 12.96 -26.20 4.43
C ARG A 45 12.94 -25.71 2.98
N LEU A 46 11.78 -25.35 2.45
CA LEU A 46 11.67 -24.80 1.09
C LEU A 46 12.45 -23.48 0.97
N VAL A 47 12.27 -22.57 1.93
CA VAL A 47 12.98 -21.28 1.93
C VAL A 47 14.49 -21.50 1.98
N ASP A 48 14.95 -22.38 2.87
CA ASP A 48 16.38 -22.68 3.02
C ASP A 48 16.95 -23.30 1.74
N THR A 49 16.24 -24.26 1.13
CA THR A 49 16.68 -24.91 -0.12
C THR A 49 16.77 -23.93 -1.28
N VAL A 50 15.80 -23.02 -1.41
CA VAL A 50 15.85 -21.99 -2.45
C VAL A 50 16.99 -21.02 -2.17
N PHE A 51 17.20 -20.63 -0.91
CA PHE A 51 18.24 -19.69 -0.50
C PHE A 51 19.66 -20.24 -0.67
N GLU A 52 19.87 -21.54 -0.46
CA GLU A 52 21.16 -22.22 -0.60
C GLU A 52 21.61 -22.41 -2.05
N GLN A 53 20.76 -22.08 -3.04
CA GLN A 53 21.14 -22.13 -4.45
C GLN A 53 22.38 -21.26 -4.72
N PRO A 54 23.32 -21.72 -5.56
CA PRO A 54 24.51 -20.96 -5.89
C PRO A 54 24.18 -19.71 -6.71
N GLY A 55 25.06 -18.72 -6.62
CA GLY A 55 24.97 -17.50 -7.41
C GLY A 55 23.81 -16.60 -7.00
N ILE A 56 23.22 -15.91 -7.98
CA ILE A 56 22.18 -14.92 -7.72
C ILE A 56 20.81 -15.54 -7.43
N ARG A 57 20.59 -16.79 -7.87
CA ARG A 57 19.30 -17.47 -7.74
C ARG A 57 18.87 -17.63 -6.28
N GLY A 58 19.80 -17.92 -5.37
CA GLY A 58 19.50 -18.08 -3.95
C GLY A 58 19.26 -16.77 -3.20
N GLN A 59 19.72 -15.64 -3.75
CA GLN A 59 19.58 -14.33 -3.12
C GLN A 59 18.41 -13.51 -3.69
N LEU A 60 18.02 -13.81 -4.92
CA LEU A 60 17.05 -13.04 -5.68
C LEU A 60 15.61 -13.43 -5.33
N ILE A 61 14.83 -12.42 -4.95
CA ILE A 61 13.37 -12.48 -4.98
C ILE A 61 12.91 -11.52 -6.07
N ILE A 62 12.19 -12.07 -7.05
CA ILE A 62 11.58 -11.31 -8.14
C ILE A 62 10.44 -10.49 -7.54
N TYR A 63 10.53 -9.16 -7.61
CA TYR A 63 9.58 -8.25 -6.99
C TYR A 63 8.76 -7.49 -8.04
N ASN A 64 7.47 -7.78 -8.12
CA ASN A 64 6.52 -7.07 -8.95
C ASN A 64 5.74 -6.04 -8.12
N ALA A 65 6.00 -4.76 -8.39
CA ALA A 65 5.34 -3.63 -7.72
C ALA A 65 3.98 -3.24 -8.35
N GLY A 66 3.44 -4.03 -9.29
CA GLY A 66 2.14 -3.79 -9.92
C GLY A 66 2.09 -2.60 -10.89
N SER A 67 3.23 -1.97 -11.19
CA SER A 67 3.30 -0.74 -12.01
C SER A 67 3.76 -0.96 -13.45
N SER A 68 4.38 -2.09 -13.79
CA SER A 68 4.80 -2.39 -15.17
C SER A 68 5.06 -3.89 -15.40
N ASP A 69 4.62 -4.37 -16.56
CA ASP A 69 4.89 -5.74 -17.04
C ASP A 69 6.21 -5.83 -17.85
N ASN A 70 6.99 -4.75 -17.89
CA ASN A 70 8.25 -4.73 -18.62
C ASN A 70 9.29 -5.60 -17.88
N PRO A 71 9.82 -6.67 -18.50
CA PRO A 71 10.76 -7.60 -17.86
C PRO A 71 12.01 -6.90 -17.30
N LEU A 72 12.53 -5.90 -18.02
CA LEU A 72 13.72 -5.15 -17.60
C LEU A 72 13.47 -4.32 -16.35
N VAL A 73 12.33 -3.64 -16.28
CA VAL A 73 11.98 -2.82 -15.11
C VAL A 73 11.76 -3.72 -13.89
N LEU A 74 11.10 -4.86 -14.09
CA LEU A 74 10.84 -5.82 -13.04
C LEU A 74 12.14 -6.45 -12.50
N LEU A 75 13.06 -6.87 -13.38
CA LEU A 75 14.37 -7.36 -12.98
C LEU A 75 15.19 -6.26 -12.28
N GLN A 76 15.22 -5.04 -12.82
CA GLN A 76 15.96 -3.93 -12.21
C GLN A 76 15.43 -3.58 -10.81
N ASN A 77 14.11 -3.53 -10.62
CA ASN A 77 13.48 -3.31 -9.31
C ASN A 77 13.81 -4.43 -8.33
N SER A 78 13.87 -5.67 -8.81
CA SER A 78 14.25 -6.84 -8.02
C SER A 78 15.71 -6.75 -7.58
N LEU A 79 16.61 -6.36 -8.47
CA LEU A 79 18.05 -6.29 -8.22
C LEU A 79 18.50 -5.04 -7.43
N SER A 80 17.69 -3.99 -7.40
CA SER A 80 18.01 -2.76 -6.66
C SER A 80 18.31 -2.99 -5.17
N VAL A 81 17.73 -4.03 -4.57
CA VAL A 81 17.97 -4.42 -3.17
C VAL A 81 19.31 -5.12 -2.97
N LEU A 82 19.82 -5.76 -4.02
CA LEU A 82 21.12 -6.42 -4.03
C LEU A 82 22.23 -5.50 -4.57
N GLU A 83 21.90 -4.25 -4.93
CA GLU A 83 22.81 -3.27 -5.55
C GLU A 83 23.42 -3.77 -6.88
N LEU A 84 22.68 -4.61 -7.61
CA LEU A 84 23.10 -5.19 -8.90
C LEU A 84 22.36 -4.57 -10.09
N GLN A 85 22.92 -4.79 -11.28
CA GLN A 85 22.37 -4.27 -12.54
C GLN A 85 22.32 -5.34 -13.62
N CYS A 86 21.38 -5.16 -14.56
CA CYS A 86 21.27 -5.98 -15.76
C CYS A 86 22.15 -5.42 -16.87
N THR A 87 23.18 -6.17 -17.28
CA THR A 87 24.07 -5.83 -18.38
C THR A 87 23.89 -6.81 -19.55
N ILE A 88 24.28 -6.36 -20.74
CA ILE A 88 24.34 -7.21 -21.93
C ILE A 88 25.75 -7.16 -22.49
N GLU A 89 26.38 -8.33 -22.57
CA GLU A 89 27.73 -8.51 -23.06
C GLU A 89 27.68 -9.20 -24.41
N GLN A 90 28.56 -8.83 -25.34
CA GLN A 90 28.64 -9.50 -26.62
C GLN A 90 29.70 -10.59 -26.53
N ASP A 91 29.33 -11.82 -26.87
CA ASP A 91 30.28 -12.92 -26.96
C ASP A 91 30.98 -12.88 -28.32
N PHE A 92 32.29 -12.65 -28.30
CA PHE A 92 33.12 -12.57 -29.49
C PHE A 92 33.23 -13.91 -30.23
N LYS A 93 32.99 -15.04 -29.56
CA LYS A 93 33.10 -16.38 -30.17
C LYS A 93 31.85 -16.75 -30.98
N THR A 94 30.67 -16.45 -30.44
CA THR A 94 29.39 -16.82 -31.06
C THR A 94 28.74 -15.68 -31.83
N LEU A 95 29.32 -14.47 -31.78
CA LEU A 95 28.71 -13.21 -32.24
C LEU A 95 27.33 -12.93 -31.61
N GLY A 96 27.01 -13.63 -30.52
CA GLY A 96 25.76 -13.50 -29.78
C GLY A 96 25.84 -12.50 -28.64
N TYR A 97 24.75 -12.36 -27.91
CA TYR A 97 24.65 -11.55 -26.71
C TYR A 97 24.35 -12.43 -25.48
N ASN A 98 25.00 -12.11 -24.38
CA ASN A 98 24.79 -12.70 -23.06
C ASN A 98 24.09 -11.68 -22.17
N PHE A 99 23.04 -12.13 -21.47
CA PHE A 99 22.38 -11.32 -20.45
C PHE A 99 22.97 -11.67 -19.09
N CYS A 100 23.59 -10.66 -18.47
CA CYS A 100 24.31 -10.83 -17.22
C CYS A 100 23.60 -10.07 -16.10
N ILE A 101 23.56 -10.67 -14.92
CA ILE A 101 23.15 -10.03 -13.67
C ILE A 101 24.38 -10.00 -12.78
N GLY A 102 24.92 -8.79 -12.55
CA GLY A 102 26.22 -8.66 -11.91
C GLY A 102 27.30 -9.37 -12.74
N ASN A 103 27.92 -10.40 -12.16
CA ASN A 103 28.98 -11.18 -12.80
C ASN A 103 28.51 -12.55 -13.33
N GLU A 104 27.21 -12.86 -13.22
CA GLU A 104 26.65 -14.15 -13.60
C GLU A 104 25.89 -14.05 -14.93
N ILE A 105 26.15 -14.98 -15.85
CA ILE A 105 25.42 -15.10 -17.12
C ILE A 105 24.15 -15.92 -16.87
N ILE A 106 22.99 -15.33 -17.15
CA ILE A 106 21.70 -15.98 -16.92
C ILE A 106 21.19 -16.68 -18.18
N CYS A 107 21.30 -16.01 -19.33
CA CYS A 107 20.92 -16.56 -20.62
C CYS A 107 21.81 -16.01 -21.74
N THR A 108 21.85 -16.76 -22.84
CA THR A 108 22.65 -16.45 -24.04
C THR A 108 21.74 -16.51 -25.26
N SER A 109 21.91 -15.56 -26.19
CA SER A 109 21.14 -15.53 -27.44
C SER A 109 21.34 -16.76 -28.31
N GLY A 110 22.48 -17.44 -28.13
CA GLY A 110 22.98 -18.46 -29.05
C GLY A 110 23.10 -17.86 -30.44
N ASN A 111 22.60 -18.58 -31.44
CA ASN A 111 22.67 -18.19 -32.86
C ASN A 111 21.61 -17.15 -33.28
N ARG A 112 20.77 -16.64 -32.35
CA ARG A 112 19.78 -15.60 -32.67
C ARG A 112 20.48 -14.29 -32.99
N LYS A 113 20.15 -13.74 -34.15
CA LYS A 113 20.58 -12.40 -34.57
C LYS A 113 19.54 -11.39 -34.10
N PHE A 114 20.03 -10.24 -33.63
CA PHE A 114 19.20 -9.10 -33.28
C PHE A 114 19.64 -7.90 -34.10
N ASP A 115 18.67 -7.10 -34.52
CA ASP A 115 18.94 -5.92 -35.35
C ASP A 115 19.56 -4.80 -34.52
N ASN A 116 19.23 -4.73 -33.23
CA ASN A 116 19.78 -3.74 -32.32
C ASN A 116 20.06 -4.30 -30.90
N LYS A 117 20.99 -3.64 -30.19
CA LYS A 117 21.39 -4.02 -28.83
C LYS A 117 20.25 -3.90 -27.80
N GLN A 118 19.28 -3.00 -28.03
CA GLN A 118 18.17 -2.78 -27.10
C GLN A 118 17.12 -3.89 -27.18
N GLU A 119 16.85 -4.38 -28.38
CA GLU A 119 15.97 -5.50 -28.70
C GLU A 119 16.56 -6.80 -28.17
N ALA A 120 17.86 -7.02 -28.41
CA ALA A 120 18.59 -8.12 -27.78
C ALA A 120 18.43 -8.08 -26.25
N LYS A 121 18.57 -6.89 -25.65
CA LYS A 121 18.43 -6.70 -24.20
C LYS A 121 17.01 -7.00 -23.72
N HIS A 122 15.98 -6.59 -24.46
CA HIS A 122 14.58 -6.82 -24.09
C HIS A 122 14.19 -8.29 -24.19
N GLU A 123 14.50 -8.95 -25.32
CA GLU A 123 14.17 -10.36 -25.54
C GLU A 123 14.94 -11.28 -24.59
N LEU A 124 16.24 -11.05 -24.40
CA LEU A 124 17.01 -11.83 -23.44
C LEU A 124 16.55 -11.58 -22.00
N ALA A 125 16.12 -10.36 -21.64
CA ALA A 125 15.56 -10.11 -20.32
C ALA A 125 14.27 -10.89 -20.08
N LYS A 126 13.44 -11.07 -21.11
CA LYS A 126 12.23 -11.88 -21.04
C LYS A 126 12.58 -13.35 -20.78
N GLU A 127 13.53 -13.89 -21.53
CA GLU A 127 14.00 -15.27 -21.36
C GLU A 127 14.72 -15.50 -20.01
N ALA A 128 15.51 -14.52 -19.57
CA ALA A 128 16.13 -14.52 -18.25
C ALA A 128 15.06 -14.53 -17.15
N LEU A 129 14.02 -13.72 -17.28
CA LEU A 129 12.92 -13.67 -16.32
C LEU A 129 12.19 -15.01 -16.24
N ASP A 130 11.89 -15.65 -17.38
CA ASP A 130 11.22 -16.95 -17.42
C ASP A 130 12.08 -18.07 -16.85
N THR A 131 13.41 -17.98 -17.01
CA THR A 131 14.36 -18.89 -16.37
C THR A 131 14.38 -18.68 -14.85
N LEU A 132 14.51 -17.44 -14.41
CA LEU A 132 14.56 -17.10 -12.99
C LEU A 132 13.25 -17.42 -12.26
N ARG A 133 12.08 -17.32 -12.91
CA ARG A 133 10.78 -17.72 -12.34
C ARG A 133 10.70 -19.19 -11.95
N LYS A 134 11.50 -20.06 -12.59
CA LYS A 134 11.55 -21.49 -12.26
C LYS A 134 12.34 -21.77 -10.98
N ASP A 135 13.26 -20.87 -10.64
CA ASP A 135 14.27 -21.06 -9.58
C ASP A 135 14.09 -20.10 -8.39
N CYS A 136 13.47 -18.93 -8.60
CA CYS A 136 13.35 -17.85 -7.62
C CYS A 136 11.88 -17.59 -7.24
N PHE A 137 11.66 -17.14 -6.01
CA PHE A 137 10.34 -16.67 -5.58
C PHE A 137 9.92 -15.41 -6.33
N VAL A 138 8.64 -15.34 -6.69
CA VAL A 138 8.01 -14.14 -7.25
C VAL A 138 7.05 -13.55 -6.23
N LEU A 139 7.32 -12.31 -5.83
CA LEU A 139 6.50 -11.55 -4.91
C LEU A 139 5.77 -10.45 -5.67
N THR A 140 4.46 -10.60 -5.81
CA THR A 140 3.58 -9.64 -6.48
C THR A 140 2.80 -8.83 -5.46
N ARG A 141 2.85 -7.50 -5.58
CA ARG A 141 2.13 -6.59 -4.69
C ARG A 141 0.73 -6.27 -5.24
N ILE A 142 -0.31 -6.48 -4.43
CA ILE A 142 -1.71 -6.21 -4.80
C ILE A 142 -2.16 -4.82 -4.36
N ARG A 143 -1.83 -4.43 -3.12
CA ARG A 143 -2.26 -3.14 -2.54
C ARG A 143 -1.09 -2.37 -1.98
N ASP A 144 -1.03 -1.10 -2.37
CA ASP A 144 0.08 -0.23 -2.03
C ASP A 144 -0.08 0.47 -0.68
N HIS A 145 -1.30 0.80 -0.28
CA HIS A 145 -1.55 1.62 0.89
C HIS A 145 -2.88 1.33 1.58
N THR A 146 -2.92 1.63 2.87
CA THR A 146 -4.12 1.79 3.69
C THR A 146 -4.18 3.25 4.09
N ASP A 147 -5.20 3.96 3.60
CA ASP A 147 -5.34 5.39 3.87
C ASP A 147 -5.80 5.64 5.31
N VAL A 148 -5.19 6.63 5.93
CA VAL A 148 -5.56 7.16 7.24
C VAL A 148 -5.88 8.63 7.07
N LYS A 149 -7.18 8.96 7.11
CA LYS A 149 -7.66 10.33 6.98
C LYS A 149 -7.78 10.98 8.35
N GLU A 150 -7.43 12.25 8.45
CA GLU A 150 -7.57 12.98 9.72
C GLU A 150 -9.04 13.02 10.20
N SER A 151 -9.98 13.14 9.28
CA SER A 151 -11.42 13.16 9.58
C SER A 151 -11.94 11.89 10.27
N ASP A 152 -11.33 10.73 9.99
CA ASP A 152 -11.68 9.46 10.64
C ASP A 152 -11.16 9.42 12.08
N LEU A 153 -10.01 10.05 12.35
CA LEU A 153 -9.41 10.15 13.68
C LEU A 153 -10.21 11.08 14.60
N VAL A 154 -10.70 12.20 14.04
CA VAL A 154 -11.51 13.17 14.80
C VAL A 154 -12.84 12.55 15.24
N LYS A 155 -13.49 11.72 14.40
CA LYS A 155 -14.72 11.01 14.76
C LYS A 155 -14.50 9.99 15.88
N SER A 156 -13.37 9.28 15.86
CA SER A 156 -13.02 8.31 16.91
C SER A 156 -12.69 8.98 18.24
N GLY A 157 -12.07 10.17 18.21
CA GLY A 157 -11.75 10.96 19.40
C GLY A 157 -12.93 11.72 20.01
N ASN A 158 -13.99 11.97 19.23
CA ASN A 158 -15.17 12.74 19.64
C ASN A 158 -16.36 11.87 20.08
N SER A 159 -16.15 10.63 20.50
CA SER A 159 -17.11 9.93 21.36
C SER A 159 -17.14 10.53 22.78
N VAL A 160 -17.14 11.86 22.87
CA VAL A 160 -17.62 12.55 24.05
C VAL A 160 -19.12 12.33 24.00
N GLN A 161 -19.60 11.38 24.79
CA GLN A 161 -21.00 11.39 25.21
C GLN A 161 -21.26 12.83 25.63
N SER A 162 -22.13 13.54 24.90
CA SER A 162 -22.62 14.82 25.37
C SER A 162 -23.09 14.55 26.80
N ASP A 163 -22.37 15.08 27.78
CA ASP A 163 -22.73 14.95 29.18
C ASP A 163 -24.05 15.71 29.33
N SER A 164 -25.14 15.01 29.04
CA SER A 164 -26.51 15.36 29.39
C SER A 164 -26.69 15.43 30.91
N ASN A 165 -25.60 15.25 31.66
CA ASN A 165 -25.48 15.37 33.10
C ASN A 165 -25.62 16.81 33.63
N PHE A 166 -25.58 17.85 32.79
CA PHE A 166 -25.76 19.23 33.29
C PHE A 166 -27.10 19.43 34.02
N ASN A 167 -28.14 18.70 33.60
CA ASN A 167 -29.48 18.77 34.20
C ASN A 167 -29.94 17.45 34.85
N LYS A 168 -29.00 16.56 35.18
CA LYS A 168 -29.35 15.31 35.87
C LYS A 168 -29.83 15.63 37.29
N PRO A 169 -31.02 15.14 37.70
CA PRO A 169 -31.53 15.35 39.05
C PRO A 169 -30.53 14.77 40.07
N GLY A 170 -30.16 15.58 41.05
CA GLY A 170 -29.15 15.24 42.06
C GLY A 170 -27.71 15.65 41.73
N SER A 171 -27.43 16.24 40.56
CA SER A 171 -26.12 16.85 40.30
C SER A 171 -25.90 18.08 41.19
N MET A 172 -24.63 18.42 41.47
CA MET A 172 -24.30 19.59 42.30
C MET A 172 -24.81 20.89 41.67
N ALA A 173 -24.78 21.00 40.34
CA ALA A 173 -25.34 22.12 39.60
C ALA A 173 -26.86 22.20 39.74
N HIS A 174 -27.56 21.07 39.61
CA HIS A 174 -29.02 20.99 39.81
C HIS A 174 -29.40 21.43 41.24
N ASN A 175 -28.70 20.92 42.25
CA ASN A 175 -28.93 21.30 43.65
C ASN A 175 -28.62 22.77 43.93
N MET A 176 -27.61 23.35 43.27
CA MET A 176 -27.29 24.77 43.39
C MET A 176 -28.38 25.64 42.76
N MET A 177 -28.90 25.26 41.59
CA MET A 177 -30.00 25.99 40.94
C MET A 177 -31.29 25.95 41.77
N LEU A 178 -31.66 24.79 42.33
CA LEU A 178 -32.80 24.67 43.24
C LEU A 178 -32.64 25.58 44.47
N LYS A 179 -31.43 25.63 45.06
CA LYS A 179 -31.11 26.53 46.20
C LYS A 179 -31.17 28.01 45.85
N MET A 180 -30.98 28.36 44.58
CA MET A 180 -31.12 29.73 44.08
C MET A 180 -32.56 30.06 43.63
N GLY A 181 -33.53 29.18 43.93
CA GLY A 181 -34.95 29.43 43.68
C GLY A 181 -35.46 28.99 42.30
N TRP A 182 -34.68 28.20 41.55
CA TRP A 182 -35.14 27.61 40.29
C TRP A 182 -36.06 26.40 40.55
N SER A 183 -37.20 26.34 39.88
CA SER A 183 -38.23 25.30 40.06
C SER A 183 -38.24 24.22 38.96
N GLY A 184 -37.32 24.27 38.00
CA GLY A 184 -37.22 23.30 36.90
C GLY A 184 -37.82 23.74 35.56
N GLY A 185 -38.31 24.98 35.44
CA GLY A 185 -38.76 25.59 34.18
C GLY A 185 -37.68 26.43 33.49
N GLY A 186 -38.09 27.42 32.70
CA GLY A 186 -37.15 28.39 32.11
C GLY A 186 -36.42 29.23 33.16
N LEU A 187 -35.17 29.62 32.91
CA LEU A 187 -34.42 30.47 33.85
C LEU A 187 -35.03 31.89 33.92
N GLY A 188 -35.41 32.35 35.11
CA GLY A 188 -35.94 33.70 35.36
C GLY A 188 -37.31 33.70 36.05
N SER A 189 -37.70 34.85 36.63
CA SER A 189 -38.88 34.97 37.51
C SER A 189 -40.25 34.64 36.87
N LYS A 190 -40.34 34.58 35.54
CA LYS A 190 -41.54 34.13 34.80
C LYS A 190 -41.23 32.98 33.83
N GLU A 191 -40.21 32.18 34.12
CA GLU A 191 -39.80 31.05 33.28
C GLU A 191 -39.44 31.45 31.83
N GLN A 192 -38.93 32.68 31.64
CA GLN A 192 -38.69 33.27 30.32
C GLN A 192 -37.44 32.71 29.62
N GLY A 193 -36.54 32.08 30.38
CA GLY A 193 -35.36 31.44 29.83
C GLY A 193 -35.72 30.16 29.06
N ARG A 194 -34.86 29.75 28.14
CA ARG A 194 -35.04 28.47 27.43
C ARG A 194 -35.03 27.30 28.42
N VAL A 195 -36.04 26.44 28.31
CA VAL A 195 -36.11 25.14 29.01
C VAL A 195 -35.13 24.14 28.41
N ASP A 196 -34.97 24.19 27.08
CA ASP A 196 -34.03 23.35 26.37
C ASP A 196 -32.60 23.82 26.59
N ASN A 197 -31.77 22.89 27.08
CA ASN A 197 -30.32 23.04 27.20
C ASN A 197 -29.76 23.65 25.90
N VAL A 198 -28.90 24.65 26.02
CA VAL A 198 -28.16 25.18 24.88
C VAL A 198 -27.30 24.03 24.33
N GLN A 199 -27.72 23.46 23.21
CA GLN A 199 -26.86 22.56 22.46
C GLN A 199 -25.67 23.39 22.00
N VAL A 200 -24.50 23.09 22.55
CA VAL A 200 -23.26 23.62 22.02
C VAL A 200 -23.09 22.96 20.65
N TYR A 201 -23.47 23.68 19.60
CA TYR A 201 -22.96 23.38 18.27
C TYR A 201 -21.47 23.70 18.32
N GLU A 202 -20.65 22.68 18.57
CA GLU A 202 -19.22 22.83 18.35
C GLU A 202 -19.04 23.17 16.88
N ASN A 203 -18.69 24.43 16.62
CA ASN A 203 -18.21 24.84 15.31
C ASN A 203 -16.91 24.06 15.06
N ILE A 204 -17.02 22.98 14.27
CA ILE A 204 -15.94 22.08 13.85
C ILE A 204 -14.77 22.86 13.21
N GLU A 205 -14.98 24.12 12.82
CA GLU A 205 -13.99 24.97 12.17
C GLU A 205 -13.10 25.80 13.13
N ARG A 206 -13.39 25.86 14.44
CA ARG A 206 -12.55 26.60 15.39
C ARG A 206 -11.33 25.78 15.82
N ARG A 207 -10.31 25.79 14.96
CA ARG A 207 -8.93 25.31 15.16
C ARG A 207 -8.28 25.98 16.39
N GLY A 208 -8.45 25.39 17.57
CA GLY A 208 -7.74 25.74 18.82
C GLY A 208 -6.69 24.69 19.21
N PHE A 209 -5.96 24.94 20.31
CA PHE A 209 -4.84 24.19 20.91
C PHE A 209 -5.09 22.68 21.26
N GLY A 210 -6.14 22.07 20.72
CA GLY A 210 -6.70 20.76 21.10
C GLY A 210 -6.27 19.53 20.30
N ASN A 211 -5.28 19.58 19.40
CA ASN A 211 -4.84 18.40 18.61
C ASN A 211 -4.06 17.31 19.39
N LYS A 212 -4.06 17.35 20.73
CA LYS A 212 -3.52 16.26 21.56
C LYS A 212 -4.25 14.94 21.31
N ASN A 213 -5.53 14.98 20.94
CA ASN A 213 -6.32 13.77 20.70
C ASN A 213 -5.96 13.10 19.37
N ILE A 214 -5.78 13.87 18.30
CA ILE A 214 -5.35 13.34 17.00
C ILE A 214 -3.98 12.66 17.13
N LEU A 215 -3.00 13.32 17.77
CA LEU A 215 -1.67 12.74 17.96
C LEU A 215 -1.68 11.47 18.83
N LYS A 216 -2.59 11.37 19.80
CA LYS A 216 -2.77 10.15 20.59
C LYS A 216 -3.32 9.02 19.73
N GLU A 217 -4.34 9.27 18.91
CA GLU A 217 -4.90 8.28 18.00
C GLU A 217 -3.88 7.84 16.94
N VAL A 218 -3.14 8.78 16.36
CA VAL A 218 -2.05 8.41 15.43
C VAL A 218 -0.99 7.57 16.14
N THR A 219 -0.61 7.91 17.37
CA THR A 219 0.33 7.10 18.15
C THR A 219 -0.19 5.69 18.40
N LYS A 220 -1.49 5.55 18.67
CA LYS A 220 -2.16 4.25 18.84
C LYS A 220 -2.13 3.45 17.54
N ILE A 221 -2.54 4.05 16.42
CA ILE A 221 -2.51 3.42 15.09
C ILE A 221 -1.10 2.95 14.74
N LEU A 222 -0.08 3.79 14.96
CA LEU A 222 1.31 3.42 14.67
C LEU A 222 1.81 2.29 15.57
N ARG A 223 1.40 2.25 16.84
CA ARG A 223 1.75 1.17 17.78
C ARG A 223 1.08 -0.14 17.37
N ASP A 224 -0.21 -0.10 17.08
CA ASP A 224 -0.97 -1.27 16.64
C ASP A 224 -0.41 -1.80 15.32
N PHE A 225 -0.08 -0.90 14.39
CA PHE A 225 0.56 -1.26 13.12
C PHE A 225 1.94 -1.88 13.33
N SER A 226 2.77 -1.33 14.23
CA SER A 226 4.09 -1.90 14.58
C SER A 226 4.00 -3.32 15.14
N ASN A 227 2.94 -3.60 15.90
CA ASN A 227 2.69 -4.92 16.50
C ASN A 227 1.96 -5.89 15.57
N SER A 228 1.44 -5.40 14.44
CA SER A 228 0.74 -6.24 13.46
C SER A 228 1.72 -6.89 12.47
N ASN A 229 1.33 -8.05 11.94
CA ASN A 229 2.05 -8.73 10.85
C ASN A 229 1.62 -8.23 9.47
N LYS A 230 1.06 -7.02 9.38
CA LYS A 230 0.63 -6.44 8.11
C LYS A 230 1.83 -5.86 7.36
N PHE A 231 1.90 -6.15 6.06
CA PHE A 231 2.89 -5.59 5.13
C PHE A 231 2.39 -4.36 4.37
N THR A 232 1.19 -3.85 4.69
CA THR A 232 0.64 -2.64 4.08
C THR A 232 1.47 -1.40 4.41
N ILE A 233 1.36 -0.36 3.59
CA ILE A 233 1.88 0.98 3.93
C ILE A 233 0.71 1.80 4.48
N LEU A 234 0.89 2.44 5.63
CA LEU A 234 -0.08 3.44 6.09
C LEU A 234 0.17 4.75 5.36
N ALA A 235 -0.84 5.28 4.69
CA ALA A 235 -0.77 6.57 4.00
C ALA A 235 -1.64 7.59 4.73
N PHE A 236 -1.00 8.52 5.44
CA PHE A 236 -1.70 9.65 6.05
C PHE A 236 -1.82 10.76 5.01
N ASP A 237 -3.04 11.22 4.79
CA ASP A 237 -3.37 12.16 3.71
C ASP A 237 -2.72 13.56 3.89
N SER A 238 -3.03 14.46 2.96
CA SER A 238 -2.48 15.81 2.96
C SER A 238 -3.12 16.77 3.97
N SER A 239 -4.18 16.35 4.69
CA SER A 239 -4.85 17.21 5.67
C SER A 239 -3.98 17.48 6.90
N PHE A 240 -3.10 16.54 7.26
CA PHE A 240 -2.17 16.68 8.37
C PHE A 240 -1.23 17.88 8.21
N THR A 241 -1.14 18.71 9.25
CA THR A 241 -0.27 19.88 9.29
C THR A 241 1.21 19.50 9.34
N LYS A 242 2.10 20.48 9.08
CA LYS A 242 3.56 20.27 9.14
C LYS A 242 4.03 19.75 10.51
N THR A 243 3.48 20.30 11.59
CA THR A 243 3.83 19.92 12.97
C THR A 243 3.37 18.50 13.29
N GLU A 244 2.19 18.11 12.82
CA GLU A 244 1.68 16.74 12.97
C GLU A 244 2.49 15.75 12.17
N ARG A 245 2.83 16.06 10.92
CA ARG A 245 3.72 15.22 10.11
C ARG A 245 5.07 15.01 10.79
N GLU A 246 5.62 16.04 11.43
CA GLU A 246 6.84 15.91 12.22
C GLU A 246 6.66 14.99 13.44
N ALA A 247 5.54 15.11 14.15
CA ALA A 247 5.21 14.21 15.26
C ALA A 247 5.01 12.75 14.81
N ILE A 248 4.41 12.53 13.64
CA ILE A 248 4.25 11.21 13.02
C ILE A 248 5.63 10.63 12.69
N HIS A 249 6.50 11.40 12.03
CA HIS A 249 7.87 10.98 11.74
C HIS A 249 8.66 10.61 13.02
N LYS A 250 8.57 11.44 14.07
CA LYS A 250 9.22 11.17 15.36
C LYS A 250 8.69 9.89 16.01
N THR A 251 7.38 9.70 16.00
CA THR A 251 6.73 8.53 16.60
C THR A 251 7.04 7.26 15.82
N ALA A 252 6.96 7.30 14.49
CA ALA A 252 7.34 6.19 13.61
C ALA A 252 8.81 5.78 13.85
N ARG A 253 9.72 6.75 13.91
CA ARG A 253 11.15 6.48 14.21
C ARG A 253 11.33 5.81 15.57
N ARG A 254 10.62 6.26 16.61
CA ARG A 254 10.66 5.65 17.95
C ARG A 254 10.16 4.21 17.95
N LEU A 255 9.19 3.89 17.11
CA LEU A 255 8.66 2.53 16.91
C LEU A 255 9.45 1.72 15.87
N ASN A 256 10.63 2.20 15.45
CA ASN A 256 11.48 1.58 14.41
C ASN A 256 10.77 1.36 13.04
N LEU A 257 9.76 2.17 12.75
CA LEU A 257 9.09 2.19 11.45
C LEU A 257 9.85 3.11 10.47
N LYS A 258 9.71 2.81 9.18
CA LYS A 258 10.15 3.69 8.09
C LYS A 258 9.04 4.67 7.78
N SER A 259 9.40 5.94 7.62
CA SER A 259 8.44 6.99 7.28
C SER A 259 8.99 7.88 6.18
N LYS A 260 8.16 8.26 5.20
CA LYS A 260 8.56 9.08 4.06
C LYS A 260 7.45 10.08 3.72
N SER A 261 7.83 11.31 3.38
CA SER A 261 6.91 12.24 2.73
C SER A 261 6.94 11.99 1.23
N GLU A 262 5.77 11.83 0.60
CA GLU A 262 5.63 11.62 -0.85
C GLU A 262 4.65 12.64 -1.43
N GLY A 263 4.78 12.95 -2.72
CA GLY A 263 3.97 13.98 -3.39
C GLY A 263 4.57 15.39 -3.29
N LYS A 264 3.88 16.37 -3.89
CA LYS A 264 4.25 17.79 -3.92
C LYS A 264 3.02 18.65 -3.60
N GLY A 265 3.24 19.78 -2.92
CA GLY A 265 2.16 20.74 -2.62
C GLY A 265 1.01 20.10 -1.83
N ASP A 266 -0.19 20.26 -2.35
CA ASP A 266 -1.45 19.81 -1.73
C ASP A 266 -1.68 18.29 -1.81
N ASP A 267 -0.95 17.58 -2.68
CA ASP A 267 -0.96 16.10 -2.74
C ASP A 267 0.10 15.47 -1.82
N ARG A 268 0.79 16.28 -1.01
CA ARG A 268 1.84 15.79 -0.13
C ARG A 268 1.25 14.98 1.02
N ARG A 269 1.54 13.68 1.02
CA ARG A 269 1.16 12.73 2.06
C ARG A 269 2.37 12.18 2.81
N ILE A 270 2.14 11.63 3.99
CA ILE A 270 3.17 10.91 4.74
C ILE A 270 2.84 9.41 4.75
N THR A 271 3.77 8.61 4.26
CA THR A 271 3.66 7.16 4.27
C THR A 271 4.51 6.56 5.38
N VAL A 272 3.99 5.55 6.06
CA VAL A 272 4.67 4.81 7.12
C VAL A 272 4.60 3.32 6.80
N SER A 273 5.75 2.66 6.82
CA SER A 273 5.89 1.23 6.55
C SER A 273 6.84 0.57 7.54
N ARG A 274 6.73 -0.74 7.69
CA ARG A 274 7.68 -1.53 8.48
C ARG A 274 8.99 -1.70 7.70
N LYS A 275 10.10 -1.84 8.41
CA LYS A 275 11.39 -2.23 7.81
C LYS A 275 11.41 -3.75 7.71
N ILE A 276 11.13 -4.28 6.52
CA ILE A 276 10.94 -5.73 6.33
C ILE A 276 11.83 -6.21 5.19
N ASN A 277 12.50 -7.35 5.40
CA ASN A 277 13.22 -8.04 4.34
C ASN A 277 12.23 -8.82 3.47
N ARG A 278 12.45 -8.83 2.15
CA ARG A 278 11.60 -9.59 1.21
C ARG A 278 11.51 -11.07 1.59
N TRP A 279 12.59 -11.65 2.12
CA TRP A 279 12.60 -13.04 2.61
C TRP A 279 11.66 -13.26 3.80
N ASP A 280 11.51 -12.27 4.68
CA ASP A 280 10.55 -12.37 5.79
C ASP A 280 9.11 -12.35 5.28
N ILE A 281 8.84 -11.54 4.24
CA ILE A 281 7.53 -11.55 3.56
C ILE A 281 7.26 -12.93 2.95
N VAL A 282 8.25 -13.53 2.27
CA VAL A 282 8.14 -14.88 1.69
C VAL A 282 7.81 -15.90 2.77
N ARG A 283 8.54 -15.92 3.89
CA ARG A 283 8.30 -16.85 5.02
C ARG A 283 6.88 -16.70 5.55
N ASP A 284 6.44 -15.47 5.84
CA ASP A 284 5.13 -15.23 6.41
C ASP A 284 4.00 -15.58 5.42
N LEU A 285 4.20 -15.31 4.12
CA LEU A 285 3.25 -15.71 3.07
C LEU A 285 3.16 -17.23 2.92
N LEU A 286 4.28 -17.95 2.94
CA LEU A 286 4.25 -19.42 2.88
C LEU A 286 3.45 -20.02 4.04
N LYS A 287 3.61 -19.47 5.25
CA LYS A 287 2.84 -19.88 6.43
C LYS A 287 1.35 -19.54 6.33
N ALA A 288 1.01 -18.46 5.60
CA ALA A 288 -0.36 -17.98 5.41
C ALA A 288 -1.06 -18.57 4.16
N GLY A 289 -0.42 -19.46 3.39
CA GLY A 289 -1.00 -20.05 2.19
C GLY A 289 -0.76 -19.26 0.90
N CYS A 290 0.39 -18.58 0.80
CA CYS A 290 0.91 -17.83 -0.35
C CYS A 290 0.18 -16.53 -0.72
N GLU A 291 -0.90 -16.16 -0.04
CA GLU A 291 -1.65 -14.93 -0.31
C GLU A 291 -1.92 -14.12 0.96
N SER A 292 -1.93 -12.80 0.81
CA SER A 292 -2.39 -11.85 1.82
C SER A 292 -3.12 -10.69 1.16
N SER A 293 -3.71 -9.80 1.95
CA SER A 293 -4.37 -8.59 1.44
C SER A 293 -3.45 -7.63 0.66
N SER A 294 -2.13 -7.84 0.70
CA SER A 294 -1.12 -6.93 0.14
C SER A 294 -0.19 -7.58 -0.85
N TYR A 295 0.01 -8.89 -0.76
CA TYR A 295 0.99 -9.63 -1.54
C TYR A 295 0.49 -11.01 -1.93
N ILE A 296 0.88 -11.45 -3.11
CA ILE A 296 0.78 -12.83 -3.61
C ILE A 296 2.21 -13.34 -3.80
N LEU A 297 2.46 -14.57 -3.35
CA LEU A 297 3.71 -15.27 -3.53
C LEU A 297 3.53 -16.41 -4.54
N ASP A 298 4.27 -16.37 -5.64
CA ASP A 298 4.42 -17.53 -6.52
C ASP A 298 5.67 -18.30 -6.15
N VAL A 299 5.47 -19.59 -5.88
CA VAL A 299 6.53 -20.53 -5.54
C VAL A 299 7.21 -21.03 -6.82
N PRO A 300 8.56 -21.02 -6.89
CA PRO A 300 9.29 -21.43 -8.08
C PRO A 300 8.98 -22.87 -8.48
N GLU A 301 8.80 -23.09 -9.78
CA GLU A 301 8.27 -24.35 -10.33
C GLU A 301 9.07 -25.57 -9.92
N ASN A 302 10.40 -25.44 -9.90
CA ASN A 302 11.32 -26.52 -9.57
C ASN A 302 11.17 -26.99 -8.12
N PHE A 303 10.62 -26.15 -7.23
CA PHE A 303 10.50 -26.43 -5.80
C PHE A 303 9.04 -26.66 -5.33
N ARG A 304 8.05 -26.55 -6.22
CA ARG A 304 6.62 -26.76 -5.87
C ARG A 304 6.34 -28.13 -5.26
N HIS A 305 7.12 -29.14 -5.62
CA HIS A 305 6.97 -30.49 -5.10
C HIS A 305 7.24 -30.58 -3.58
N MET A 306 8.00 -29.65 -3.01
CA MET A 306 8.35 -29.63 -1.58
C MET A 306 7.20 -29.18 -0.67
N LEU A 307 6.15 -28.56 -1.24
CA LEU A 307 4.96 -28.12 -0.51
C LEU A 307 3.85 -29.18 -0.47
N LYS A 308 4.00 -30.29 -1.20
CA LYS A 308 3.06 -31.41 -1.22
C LYS A 308 3.26 -32.31 -0.01
#